data_AF-A0A7R8UUD9-F1
#
_entry.id   AF-A0A7R8UUD9-F1
#
_cell.length_a   1.000
_cell.length_b   1.000
_cell.length_c   1.000
_cell.angle_alpha   90.00
_cell.angle_beta   90.00
_cell.angle_gamma   90.00
#
_symmetry.space_group_name_H-M   'P 1'
#
loop_
_entity.id
_entity.type
_entity.pdbx_description
1 polymer ?
#
loop_
_entity_poly.entity_id
_entity_poly.type
_entity_poly.pdbx_seq_one_letter_code
_entity_poly.pdbx_strand_id
1 'polypeptide(L)'
;MKLLIVLCAVIAMACAVSKEEFLKIREECLKSENVPQAVIEKLKNREYGGDLGHEAKCYIRCLGLKTGNWDDAKGYDVDKVFADFNGAGLEVTKENLQKCFKSSGDDDKCVWASKDLKCLWTNKYVSRKQ
;
A
#
# COMPACT_ATOMS: atom_id res chain seq x y z
N MET A 1 34.54 18.51 30.45
CA MET A 1 33.80 17.41 31.11
C MET A 1 32.33 17.80 31.21
N LYS A 2 31.44 17.01 30.59
CA LYS A 2 30.00 16.87 30.87
C LYS A 2 29.16 18.16 30.74
N LEU A 3 28.26 18.32 29.76
CA LEU A 3 27.04 17.53 29.61
C LEU A 3 26.57 17.47 28.14
N LEU A 4 26.42 16.24 27.66
CA LEU A 4 25.59 15.88 26.51
C LEU A 4 24.13 15.93 26.97
N ILE A 5 23.32 16.81 26.39
CA ILE A 5 21.85 16.59 26.37
C ILE A 5 21.44 16.67 24.90
N VAL A 6 21.51 15.50 24.30
CA VAL A 6 20.92 15.16 23.01
C VAL A 6 19.40 15.26 23.17
N LEU A 7 18.81 16.35 22.68
CA LEU A 7 17.36 16.45 22.46
C LEU A 7 17.01 15.75 21.14
N CYS A 8 17.25 14.43 21.08
CA CYS A 8 16.60 13.56 20.12
C CYS A 8 15.17 13.32 20.60
N ALA A 9 14.32 14.35 20.52
CA ALA A 9 12.88 14.15 20.49
C ALA A 9 12.48 13.88 19.03
N VAL A 10 13.05 12.81 18.45
CA VAL A 10 12.44 12.18 17.27
C VAL A 10 11.26 11.42 17.83
N ILE A 11 10.16 12.13 18.07
CA ILE A 11 8.89 11.47 18.31
C ILE A 11 8.60 10.78 16.99
N ALA A 12 8.92 9.48 16.93
CA ALA A 12 8.40 8.58 15.92
C ALA A 12 6.90 8.44 16.16
N MET A 13 6.17 9.54 15.92
CA MET A 13 4.75 9.49 15.74
C MET A 13 4.61 8.69 14.46
N ALA A 14 4.15 7.44 14.58
CA ALA A 14 3.63 6.71 13.45
C ALA A 14 2.39 7.49 12.98
N CYS A 15 2.62 8.56 12.20
CA CYS A 15 1.57 9.37 11.65
C CYS A 15 0.85 8.49 10.63
N ALA A 16 -0.37 8.06 10.96
CA ALA A 16 -1.28 7.55 9.95
C ALA A 16 -1.36 8.59 8.83
N VAL A 17 -1.17 8.15 7.59
CA VAL A 17 -1.17 9.05 6.42
C VAL A 17 -2.52 9.74 6.35
N SER A 18 -2.52 11.07 6.29
CA SER A 18 -3.78 11.83 6.20
C SER A 18 -4.45 11.59 4.84
N LYS A 19 -5.77 11.81 4.76
CA LYS A 19 -6.50 11.67 3.47
C LYS A 19 -5.92 12.57 2.38
N GLU A 20 -5.56 13.81 2.71
CA GLU A 20 -4.99 14.77 1.76
C GLU A 20 -3.60 14.30 1.28
N GLU A 21 -2.76 13.87 2.21
CA GLU A 21 -1.44 13.33 1.89
C GLU A 21 -1.52 12.07 1.02
N PHE A 22 -2.47 11.18 1.32
CA PHE A 22 -2.71 10.00 0.49
C PHE A 22 -3.16 10.36 -0.94
N LEU A 23 -3.94 11.42 -1.12
CA LEU A 23 -4.32 11.90 -2.46
C LEU A 23 -3.10 12.45 -3.22
N LYS A 24 -2.20 13.18 -2.55
CA LYS A 24 -0.93 13.63 -3.14
C LYS A 24 -0.04 12.46 -3.55
N ILE A 25 0.15 11.49 -2.66
CA ILE A 25 0.90 10.25 -2.94
C ILE A 25 0.32 9.54 -4.17
N ARG A 26 -1.01 9.46 -4.29
CA ARG A 26 -1.67 8.86 -5.45
C ARG A 26 -1.29 9.57 -6.75
N GLU A 27 -1.41 10.90 -6.79
CA GLU A 27 -1.09 11.69 -7.98
C GLU A 27 0.40 11.54 -8.37
N GLU A 28 1.29 11.57 -7.39
CA GLU A 28 2.72 11.35 -7.60
C GLU A 28 3.03 9.97 -8.18
N CYS A 29 2.43 8.91 -7.61
CA CYS A 29 2.65 7.54 -8.08
C CYS A 29 2.06 7.31 -9.48
N LEU A 30 0.89 7.87 -9.79
CA LEU A 30 0.30 7.76 -11.13
C LEU A 30 1.20 8.40 -12.19
N LYS A 31 1.76 9.57 -11.88
CA LYS A 31 2.65 10.30 -12.78
C LYS A 31 4.01 9.63 -12.95
N SER A 32 4.64 9.21 -11.85
CA SER A 32 6.00 8.63 -11.87
C SER A 32 6.05 7.31 -12.62
N GLU A 33 5.03 6.47 -12.47
CA GLU A 33 4.97 5.15 -13.12
C GLU A 33 4.36 5.23 -14.53
N ASN A 34 3.97 6.42 -15.02
CA ASN A 34 3.35 6.64 -16.33
C ASN A 34 2.11 5.75 -16.58
N VAL A 35 1.24 5.62 -15.56
CA VAL A 35 0.07 4.75 -15.66
C VAL A 35 -0.87 5.23 -16.78
N PRO A 36 -1.24 4.37 -17.75
CA PRO A 36 -2.13 4.77 -18.83
C PRO A 36 -3.48 5.25 -18.30
N GLN A 37 -3.99 6.36 -18.84
CA GLN A 37 -5.28 6.95 -18.43
C GLN A 37 -6.43 5.94 -18.43
N ALA A 38 -6.43 5.00 -19.39
CA ALA A 38 -7.43 3.94 -19.51
C ALA A 38 -7.46 2.96 -18.30
N VAL A 39 -6.37 2.85 -17.54
CA VAL A 39 -6.23 1.98 -16.36
C VAL A 39 -6.48 2.75 -15.06
N ILE A 40 -6.28 4.07 -15.05
CA ILE A 40 -6.43 4.92 -13.85
C ILE A 40 -7.83 4.81 -13.24
N GLU A 41 -8.89 4.82 -14.06
CA GLU A 41 -10.26 4.73 -13.55
C GLU A 41 -10.54 3.37 -12.89
N LYS A 42 -10.00 2.28 -13.45
CA LYS A 42 -10.07 0.95 -12.83
C LYS A 42 -9.39 0.95 -11.45
N LEU A 43 -8.20 1.56 -11.34
CA LEU A 43 -7.46 1.67 -10.09
C LEU A 43 -8.21 2.49 -9.05
N LYS A 44 -8.84 3.61 -9.44
CA LYS A 44 -9.69 4.42 -8.55
C LYS A 44 -10.89 3.64 -8.01
N ASN A 45 -11.49 2.82 -8.85
CA ASN A 45 -12.62 1.95 -8.50
C ASN A 45 -12.19 0.65 -7.80
N ARG A 46 -10.89 0.42 -7.61
CA ARG A 46 -10.30 -0.78 -6.99
C ARG A 46 -10.60 -2.06 -7.78
N GLU A 47 -10.73 -1.92 -9.09
CA GLU A 47 -10.90 -3.01 -10.03
C GLU A 47 -9.53 -3.62 -10.36
N TYR A 48 -8.99 -4.43 -9.45
CA TYR A 48 -7.69 -5.10 -9.64
C TYR A 48 -7.79 -6.41 -10.44
N GLY A 49 -8.96 -6.71 -11.00
CA GLY A 49 -9.20 -7.87 -11.86
C GLY A 49 -8.55 -7.70 -13.25
N GLY A 50 -8.18 -8.82 -13.88
CA GLY A 50 -7.51 -8.80 -15.19
C GLY A 50 -6.01 -8.45 -15.14
N ASP A 51 -5.43 -8.15 -16.29
CA ASP A 51 -4.05 -7.64 -16.39
C ASP A 51 -4.07 -6.11 -16.44
N LEU A 52 -3.40 -5.48 -15.48
CA LEU A 52 -3.35 -4.02 -15.31
C LEU A 52 -2.22 -3.37 -16.12
N GLY A 53 -1.31 -4.16 -16.72
CA GLY A 53 -0.03 -3.66 -17.26
C GLY A 53 1.03 -3.52 -16.16
N HIS A 54 2.30 -3.35 -16.56
CA HIS A 54 3.42 -3.30 -15.61
C HIS A 54 3.44 -1.97 -14.83
N GLU A 55 3.17 -0.86 -15.49
CA GLU A 55 3.09 0.50 -14.95
C GLU A 55 2.08 0.60 -13.80
N ALA A 56 0.89 0.01 -13.98
CA ALA A 56 -0.13 -0.01 -12.95
C ALA A 56 0.22 -0.93 -11.76
N LYS A 57 0.98 -2.01 -12.00
CA LYS A 57 1.53 -2.85 -10.93
C LYS A 57 2.57 -2.07 -10.14
N CYS A 58 3.44 -1.31 -10.80
CA CYS A 58 4.42 -0.47 -10.15
C CYS A 58 3.79 0.70 -9.39
N TYR A 59 2.68 1.25 -9.88
CA TYR A 59 1.88 2.21 -9.12
C TYR A 59 1.40 1.65 -7.77
N ILE A 60 0.93 0.40 -7.72
CA ILE A 60 0.53 -0.26 -6.47
C ILE A 60 1.72 -0.37 -5.50
N ARG A 61 2.90 -0.77 -6.00
CA ARG A 61 4.14 -0.78 -5.22
C ARG A 61 4.51 0.62 -4.72
N CYS A 62 4.45 1.64 -5.58
CA CYS A 62 4.77 3.02 -5.23
C CYS A 62 3.89 3.53 -4.08
N LEU A 63 2.57 3.28 -4.13
CA LEU A 63 1.67 3.61 -3.02
C LEU A 63 2.14 2.95 -1.73
N GLY A 64 2.41 1.65 -1.76
CA GLY A 64 2.86 0.90 -0.59
C GLY A 64 4.16 1.45 0.00
N LEU A 65 5.14 1.81 -0.84
CA LEU A 65 6.40 2.41 -0.39
C LEU A 65 6.18 3.77 0.27
N LYS A 66 5.39 4.64 -0.38
CA LYS A 66 5.13 6.01 0.09
C LYS A 66 4.30 6.06 1.37
N THR A 67 3.38 5.12 1.57
CA THR A 67 2.61 5.01 2.82
C THR A 67 3.33 4.17 3.87
N GLY A 68 4.50 3.59 3.55
CA GLY A 68 5.26 2.73 4.46
C GLY A 68 4.61 1.36 4.73
N ASN A 69 3.63 0.97 3.92
CA ASN A 69 2.93 -0.32 3.98
C ASN A 69 3.72 -1.44 3.28
N TRP A 70 4.63 -1.10 2.38
CA TRP A 70 5.42 -2.04 1.57
C TRP A 70 6.90 -1.82 1.77
N ASP A 71 7.65 -2.91 1.73
CA ASP A 71 9.10 -2.97 1.65
C ASP A 71 9.51 -4.00 0.60
N ASP A 72 10.49 -3.69 -0.26
CA ASP A 72 10.85 -4.60 -1.37
C ASP A 72 11.52 -5.91 -0.94
N ALA A 73 12.04 -5.97 0.28
CA ALA A 73 12.59 -7.19 0.84
C ALA A 73 11.53 -8.00 1.59
N LYS A 74 10.55 -7.34 2.24
CA LYS A 74 9.61 -7.99 3.18
C LYS A 74 8.17 -8.11 2.66
N GLY A 75 7.79 -7.33 1.65
CA GLY A 75 6.42 -7.23 1.17
C GLY A 75 5.56 -6.33 2.04
N TYR A 76 4.25 -6.58 2.08
CA TYR A 76 3.31 -5.78 2.87
C TYR A 76 3.43 -6.05 4.38
N ASP A 77 3.45 -4.97 5.16
CA ASP A 77 3.29 -5.00 6.61
C ASP A 77 1.81 -5.16 6.97
N VAL A 78 1.45 -6.33 7.50
CA VAL A 78 0.06 -6.68 7.87
C VAL A 78 -0.53 -5.69 8.87
N ASP A 79 0.24 -5.23 9.85
CA ASP A 79 -0.27 -4.38 10.93
C ASP A 79 -0.53 -2.97 10.44
N LYS A 80 0.38 -2.42 9.62
CA LYS A 80 0.19 -1.09 9.02
C LYS A 80 -0.96 -1.08 8.02
N VAL A 81 -1.03 -2.08 7.14
CA VAL A 81 -2.14 -2.19 6.18
C VAL A 81 -3.48 -2.33 6.91
N PHE A 82 -3.53 -3.14 7.98
CA PHE A 82 -4.73 -3.29 8.79
C PHE A 82 -5.17 -1.95 9.43
N ALA A 83 -4.21 -1.17 9.95
CA ALA A 83 -4.50 0.14 10.53
C ALA A 83 -5.00 1.14 9.46
N ASP A 84 -4.30 1.24 8.33
CA ASP A 84 -4.66 2.14 7.23
C ASP A 84 -6.03 1.81 6.63
N PHE A 85 -6.31 0.52 6.39
CA PHE A 85 -7.60 0.09 5.82
C PHE A 85 -8.74 0.42 6.79
N ASN A 86 -8.54 0.17 8.09
CA ASN A 86 -9.54 0.51 9.10
C ASN A 86 -9.77 2.02 9.22
N GLY A 87 -8.70 2.82 9.19
CA GLY A 87 -8.77 4.28 9.21
C GLY A 87 -9.44 4.85 7.95
N ALA A 88 -9.33 4.15 6.82
CA ALA A 88 -10.03 4.47 5.57
C ALA A 88 -11.49 3.98 5.51
N GLY A 89 -12.03 3.44 6.61
CA GLY A 89 -13.42 2.93 6.66
C GLY A 89 -13.62 1.61 5.91
N LEU A 90 -12.55 0.82 5.74
CA LEU A 90 -12.62 -0.52 5.17
C LEU A 90 -12.65 -1.57 6.27
N GLU A 91 -13.32 -2.67 5.99
CA GLU A 91 -13.33 -3.86 6.83
C GLU A 91 -12.42 -4.91 6.21
N VAL A 92 -11.49 -5.41 7.03
CA VAL A 92 -10.58 -6.51 6.70
C VAL A 92 -10.10 -7.11 8.02
N THR A 93 -9.74 -8.39 8.02
CA THR A 93 -9.08 -9.03 9.18
C THR A 93 -7.59 -9.22 8.91
N LYS A 94 -6.76 -9.22 9.96
CA LYS A 94 -5.33 -9.55 9.82
C LYS A 94 -5.12 -10.95 9.23
N GLU A 95 -5.99 -11.90 9.56
CA GLU A 95 -5.98 -13.24 8.98
C GLU A 95 -6.17 -13.21 7.46
N ASN A 96 -7.12 -12.40 6.96
CA ASN A 96 -7.33 -12.24 5.53
C ASN A 96 -6.15 -11.56 4.83
N LEU A 97 -5.50 -10.58 5.48
CA LEU A 97 -4.26 -9.99 4.98
C LEU A 97 -3.16 -11.07 4.87
N GLN A 98 -2.95 -11.87 5.92
CA GLN A 98 -1.96 -12.95 5.94
C GLN A 98 -2.24 -14.07 4.93
N LYS A 99 -3.51 -14.30 4.56
CA LYS A 99 -3.88 -15.22 3.48
C LYS A 99 -3.35 -14.75 2.12
N CYS A 100 -3.26 -13.44 1.88
CA CYS A 100 -2.82 -12.88 0.61
C CYS A 100 -1.36 -12.40 0.59
N PHE A 101 -0.85 -11.86 1.70
CA PHE A 101 0.50 -11.29 1.77
C PHE A 101 1.52 -12.40 1.96
N LYS A 102 2.08 -12.86 0.84
CA LYS A 102 3.02 -14.00 0.80
C LYS A 102 4.39 -13.50 0.37
N SER A 103 5.46 -14.21 0.73
CA SER A 103 6.76 -13.96 0.12
C SER A 103 6.73 -14.38 -1.35
N SER A 104 7.32 -13.56 -2.22
CA SER A 104 7.44 -13.85 -3.66
C SER A 104 8.85 -14.26 -4.10
N GLY A 105 9.82 -14.33 -3.18
CA GLY A 105 11.23 -14.51 -3.52
C GLY A 105 11.75 -13.41 -4.46
N ASP A 106 12.26 -13.82 -5.62
CA ASP A 106 12.92 -12.96 -6.61
C ASP A 106 11.97 -12.41 -7.70
N ASP A 107 10.65 -12.54 -7.53
CA ASP A 107 9.69 -11.92 -8.45
C ASP A 107 9.92 -10.40 -8.58
N ASP A 108 9.59 -9.86 -9.75
CA ASP A 108 9.47 -8.41 -9.97
C ASP A 108 8.60 -7.80 -8.84
N LYS A 109 9.15 -6.78 -8.16
CA LYS A 109 8.53 -6.23 -6.94
C LYS A 109 7.20 -5.54 -7.22
N CYS A 110 7.00 -5.01 -8.42
CA CYS A 110 5.73 -4.46 -8.85
C CYS A 110 4.69 -5.57 -9.01
N VAL A 111 5.07 -6.67 -9.67
CA VAL A 111 4.23 -7.86 -9.83
C VAL A 111 3.86 -8.44 -8.46
N TRP A 112 4.80 -8.53 -7.54
CA TRP A 112 4.55 -9.02 -6.18
C TRP A 112 3.54 -8.15 -5.44
N ALA A 113 3.79 -6.85 -5.31
CA ALA A 113 2.87 -5.93 -4.62
C ALA A 113 1.46 -5.98 -5.23
N SER A 114 1.37 -5.99 -6.56
CA SER A 114 0.08 -6.07 -7.24
C SER A 114 -0.65 -7.39 -7.02
N LYS A 115 0.07 -8.52 -7.04
CA LYS A 115 -0.50 -9.86 -6.82
C LYS A 115 -1.11 -9.98 -5.42
N ASP A 116 -0.39 -9.53 -4.42
CA ASP A 116 -0.82 -9.56 -3.02
C ASP A 116 -2.07 -8.69 -2.81
N LEU A 117 -2.07 -7.48 -3.37
CA LEU A 117 -3.23 -6.60 -3.31
C LEU A 117 -4.42 -7.19 -4.08
N LYS A 118 -4.21 -7.69 -5.31
CA LYS A 118 -5.26 -8.29 -6.15
C LYS A 118 -5.94 -9.48 -5.46
N CYS A 119 -5.20 -10.28 -4.70
CA CYS A 119 -5.73 -11.39 -3.93
C CYS A 119 -6.84 -10.94 -2.97
N LEU A 120 -6.66 -9.81 -2.27
CA LEU A 120 -7.65 -9.31 -1.31
C LEU A 120 -9.00 -8.97 -1.96
N TRP A 121 -8.98 -8.29 -3.11
CA TRP A 121 -10.20 -7.89 -3.80
C TRP A 121 -10.85 -9.06 -4.54
N THR A 122 -10.04 -9.94 -5.13
CA THR A 122 -10.56 -11.11 -5.86
C THR A 122 -11.25 -12.10 -4.91
N ASN A 123 -10.74 -12.25 -3.69
CA ASN A 123 -11.35 -13.09 -2.65
C ASN A 123 -12.39 -12.35 -1.79
N LYS A 124 -12.72 -11.10 -2.10
CA LYS A 124 -13.68 -10.27 -1.35
C LYS A 124 -13.36 -10.16 0.15
N TYR A 125 -12.08 -10.14 0.48
CA TYR A 125 -11.59 -10.00 1.85
C TYR A 125 -11.66 -8.57 2.39
N VAL A 126 -11.91 -7.60 1.52
CA VAL A 126 -12.04 -6.18 1.85
C VAL A 126 -13.43 -5.69 1.46
N SER A 127 -14.15 -5.09 2.40
CA SER A 127 -15.45 -4.44 2.20
C SER A 127 -15.45 -3.01 2.78
N ARG A 128 -16.50 -2.24 2.51
CA ARG A 128 -16.75 -0.94 3.16
C ARG A 128 -17.44 -1.20 4.51
N LYS A 129 -17.08 -0.45 5.55
CA LYS A 129 -17.89 -0.38 6.79
C LYS A 129 -19.28 0.13 6.44
N GLN A 130 -20.30 -0.61 6.87
CA GLN A 130 -21.71 -0.18 6.77
C GLN A 130 -22.01 0.92 7.79
#